data_AF-A0A8S8XUT1-F1
#
_entry.id   AF-A0A8S8XUT1-F1
#
_cell.length_a   1.000
_cell.length_b   1.000
_cell.length_c   1.000
_cell.angle_alpha   90.00
_cell.angle_beta   90.00
_cell.angle_gamma   90.00
#
_symmetry.space_group_name_H-M   'P 1'
#
loop_
_entity.id
_entity.type
_entity.pdbx_description
1 polymer ?
#
loop_
_entity_poly.entity_id
_entity_poly.type
_entity_poly.pdbx_seq_one_letter_code
_entity_poly.pdbx_strand_id
1 'polypeptide(L)'
;MDTFVDSSWYFLRYTDARNDDLCFSEELANHWMNVDFYCGGIEHAQMHLIYARFWTKALRDLGLHSVDEPFNELLCQGMVNKAAPWCESCAITLNVDHIGNHVHNVVTIIDEICENEQIIGQYCLPEEMIEKYGADTVRLFILFAANPTAGMDWSDVALEANYRVMLQLRTIPETILNWDNEISIIDDWLIARLKQRVVEFNQAMDNYDLRRAVEISHYELIKDINWYYRRGGNNSNIGRRVLESWTYLISVSTPHLAEEWGRCLNLPELVSASVMDNLDPMLSTERDILDYEFVMRGVLENARKVKNIAEKHLGGNAEKLTLIISPEWKNHLSREAINYLNAGGNVKQFIQQLKQMDFVNEANIGEIIGFWNKRMLSQVFKWDDKAKSLILSKIDEEVILSKRASFIAEELGLSEVEVVAAETIKVMTDDKIRFAVEPEYCFCMNVMIMQRPNMVLRKSISGPELEMLN
;
A
#
# COMPACT_ATOMS: atom_id res chain seq x y z
N MET A 1 -8.56 48.41 6.85
CA MET A 1 -8.01 47.57 7.93
C MET A 1 -6.98 46.65 7.32
N ASP A 2 -6.10 46.08 8.13
CA ASP A 2 -5.26 44.95 7.70
C ASP A 2 -6.16 43.78 7.26
N THR A 3 -5.82 43.07 6.19
CA THR A 3 -6.57 41.90 5.68
C THR A 3 -6.62 40.76 6.71
N PHE A 4 -5.67 40.73 7.66
CA PHE A 4 -5.73 39.81 8.80
C PHE A 4 -6.96 40.01 9.68
N VAL A 5 -7.57 41.19 9.71
CA VAL A 5 -8.81 41.39 10.48
C VAL A 5 -9.90 40.47 9.94
N ASP A 6 -10.09 40.40 8.63
CA ASP A 6 -11.18 39.61 8.03
C ASP A 6 -10.89 38.10 8.12
N SER A 7 -9.64 37.67 7.94
CA SER A 7 -9.26 36.25 8.05
C SER A 7 -9.24 35.73 9.49
N SER A 8 -9.35 36.58 10.52
CA SER A 8 -9.29 36.13 11.91
C SER A 8 -10.61 35.62 12.49
N TRP A 9 -11.75 35.83 11.81
CA TRP A 9 -13.06 35.44 12.34
C TRP A 9 -14.03 34.93 11.27
N TYR A 10 -13.59 34.73 10.02
CA TYR A 10 -14.45 34.25 8.92
C TYR A 10 -15.13 32.91 9.23
N PHE A 11 -14.49 32.01 9.98
CA PHE A 11 -15.05 30.73 10.39
C PHE A 11 -16.28 30.90 11.31
N LEU A 12 -16.29 31.92 12.18
CA LEU A 12 -17.49 32.29 12.95
C LEU A 12 -18.57 32.86 12.04
N ARG A 13 -18.19 33.71 11.07
CA ARG A 13 -19.15 34.27 10.10
C ARG A 13 -19.79 33.19 9.21
N TYR A 14 -19.08 32.11 8.88
CA TYR A 14 -19.65 31.00 8.11
C TYR A 14 -20.81 30.30 8.79
N THR A 15 -20.88 30.32 10.13
CA THR A 15 -22.01 29.75 10.88
C THR A 15 -23.32 30.47 10.59
N ASP A 16 -23.27 31.73 10.15
CA ASP A 16 -24.45 32.59 9.94
C ASP A 16 -24.21 33.64 8.83
N ALA A 17 -23.72 33.18 7.67
CA ALA A 17 -23.19 34.07 6.63
C ALA A 17 -24.22 35.03 6.01
N ARG A 18 -25.52 34.71 6.11
CA ARG A 18 -26.64 35.45 5.51
C ARG A 18 -27.34 36.41 6.48
N ASN A 19 -26.83 36.58 7.69
CA ASN A 19 -27.41 37.49 8.67
C ASN A 19 -26.94 38.93 8.43
N ASP A 20 -27.86 39.80 8.03
CA ASP A 20 -27.57 41.20 7.72
C ASP A 20 -27.63 42.12 8.95
N ASP A 21 -28.21 41.65 10.06
CA ASP A 21 -28.45 42.44 11.27
C ASP A 21 -27.33 42.28 12.31
N LEU A 22 -26.71 41.10 12.37
CA LEU A 22 -25.64 40.76 13.32
C LEU A 22 -24.41 40.21 12.59
N CYS A 23 -23.25 40.24 13.27
CA CYS A 23 -22.05 39.60 12.76
C CYS A 23 -22.20 38.06 12.68
N PHE A 24 -22.90 37.45 13.64
CA PHE A 24 -23.39 36.07 13.64
C PHE A 24 -24.30 35.86 14.86
N SER A 25 -25.17 34.86 14.83
CA SER A 25 -25.94 34.41 16.00
C SER A 25 -25.04 33.69 17.03
N GLU A 26 -25.18 34.04 18.31
CA GLU A 26 -24.50 33.34 19.41
C GLU A 26 -24.88 31.84 19.46
N GLU A 27 -26.15 31.52 19.23
CA GLU A 27 -26.64 30.13 19.25
C GLU A 27 -26.01 29.30 18.13
N LEU A 28 -25.95 29.83 16.91
CA LEU A 28 -25.35 29.14 15.77
C LEU A 28 -23.83 29.02 15.92
N ALA A 29 -23.17 30.08 16.41
CA ALA A 29 -21.76 30.04 16.71
C ALA A 29 -21.47 28.95 17.76
N ASN A 30 -22.20 28.89 18.86
CA ASN A 30 -22.02 27.88 19.90
C ASN A 30 -22.42 26.45 19.47
N HIS A 31 -23.24 26.32 18.43
CA HIS A 31 -23.59 25.01 17.86
C HIS A 31 -22.48 24.44 16.97
N TRP A 32 -21.94 25.25 16.06
CA TRP A 32 -20.95 24.82 15.07
C TRP A 32 -19.51 24.92 15.56
N MET A 33 -19.25 25.80 16.52
CA MET A 33 -17.92 25.97 17.08
C MET A 33 -17.71 25.06 18.29
N ASN A 34 -16.47 24.64 18.56
CA ASN A 34 -15.28 24.94 17.78
C ASN A 34 -15.15 24.09 16.50
N VAL A 35 -14.38 24.59 15.53
CA VAL A 35 -14.11 23.85 14.30
C VAL A 35 -13.33 22.59 14.67
N ASP A 36 -13.84 21.43 14.27
CA ASP A 36 -13.23 20.14 14.60
C ASP A 36 -11.83 19.99 14.01
N PHE A 37 -11.67 20.35 12.74
CA PHE A 37 -10.41 20.16 12.01
C PHE A 37 -10.12 21.36 11.12
N TYR A 38 -9.02 22.06 11.40
CA TYR A 38 -8.52 23.16 10.58
C TYR A 38 -7.32 22.69 9.76
N CYS A 39 -7.42 22.82 8.43
CA CYS A 39 -6.34 22.56 7.49
C CYS A 39 -5.89 23.86 6.84
N GLY A 40 -4.59 24.14 6.86
CA GLY A 40 -3.99 25.30 6.21
C GLY A 40 -2.50 25.10 5.97
N GLY A 41 -1.87 25.95 5.16
CA GLY A 41 -0.43 25.87 4.94
C GLY A 41 0.39 26.27 6.18
N ILE A 42 1.59 25.70 6.31
CA ILE A 42 2.50 25.96 7.43
C ILE A 42 2.89 27.44 7.57
N GLU A 43 2.87 28.18 6.47
CA GLU A 43 3.13 29.62 6.38
C GLU A 43 2.16 30.46 7.22
N HIS A 44 0.94 29.96 7.48
CA HIS A 44 -0.07 30.67 8.26
C HIS A 44 0.07 30.44 9.77
N ALA A 45 0.99 29.57 10.21
CA ALA A 45 1.07 29.14 11.60
C ALA A 45 1.42 30.25 12.60
N GLN A 46 2.20 31.26 12.19
CA GLN A 46 2.70 32.30 13.11
C GLN A 46 1.76 33.49 13.29
N MET A 47 1.21 34.06 12.22
CA MET A 47 0.38 35.27 12.33
C MET A 47 -1.11 34.93 12.36
N HIS A 48 -1.61 34.34 11.27
CA HIS A 48 -3.04 34.08 11.09
C HIS A 48 -3.63 33.26 12.25
N LEU A 49 -3.00 32.15 12.64
CA LEU A 49 -3.51 31.33 13.74
C LEU A 49 -3.49 32.03 15.09
N ILE A 50 -2.51 32.89 15.36
CA ILE A 50 -2.50 33.70 16.60
C ILE A 50 -3.67 34.68 16.59
N TYR A 51 -3.92 35.34 15.46
CA TYR A 51 -5.04 36.26 15.34
C TYR A 51 -6.39 35.54 15.42
N ALA A 52 -6.55 34.38 14.78
CA ALA A 52 -7.77 33.57 14.90
C ALA A 52 -8.09 33.22 16.36
N ARG A 53 -7.07 32.82 17.13
CA ARG A 53 -7.23 32.54 18.57
C ARG A 53 -7.55 33.79 19.38
N PHE A 54 -6.86 34.90 19.11
CA PHE A 54 -7.10 36.17 19.77
C PHE A 54 -8.55 36.64 19.53
N TRP A 55 -9.01 36.66 18.28
CA TRP A 55 -10.35 37.11 17.93
C TRP A 55 -11.43 36.20 18.54
N THR A 56 -11.24 34.89 18.55
CA THR A 56 -12.15 33.97 19.23
C THR A 56 -12.28 34.31 20.72
N LYS A 57 -11.16 34.52 21.43
CA LYS A 57 -11.20 34.90 22.85
C LYS A 57 -11.80 36.28 23.08
N ALA A 58 -11.47 37.25 22.23
CA ALA A 58 -12.00 38.60 22.34
C ALA A 58 -13.52 38.65 22.10
N LEU A 59 -14.03 37.94 21.09
CA LEU A 59 -15.46 37.87 20.78
C LEU A 59 -16.23 37.10 21.86
N ARG A 60 -15.63 36.05 22.43
CA ARG A 60 -16.16 35.39 23.64
C ARG A 60 -16.29 36.39 24.80
N ASP A 61 -15.24 37.16 25.09
CA ASP A 61 -15.24 38.11 26.21
C ASP A 61 -16.25 39.25 26.02
N LEU A 62 -16.63 39.54 24.78
CA LEU A 62 -17.73 40.45 24.42
C LEU A 62 -19.12 39.81 24.53
N GLY A 63 -19.20 38.51 24.85
CA GLY A 63 -20.46 37.77 25.00
C GLY A 63 -21.11 37.33 23.70
N LEU A 64 -20.34 37.22 22.60
CA LEU A 64 -20.87 36.81 21.29
C LEU A 64 -20.91 35.28 21.10
N HIS A 65 -20.14 34.54 21.90
CA HIS A 65 -20.13 33.07 21.97
C HIS A 65 -19.45 32.61 23.27
N SER A 66 -19.49 31.31 23.58
CA SER A 66 -18.88 30.70 24.77
C SER A 66 -17.60 29.90 24.52
N VAL A 67 -17.19 29.76 23.25
CA VAL A 67 -16.00 28.98 22.85
C VAL A 67 -14.67 29.66 23.22
N ASP A 68 -13.70 28.90 23.74
CA ASP A 68 -12.38 29.42 24.16
C ASP A 68 -11.29 29.33 23.08
N GLU A 69 -11.24 28.24 22.30
CA GLU A 69 -10.26 28.05 21.22
C GLU A 69 -10.99 27.73 19.90
N PRO A 70 -10.55 28.30 18.76
CA PRO A 70 -11.26 28.18 17.49
C PRO A 70 -11.21 26.79 16.85
N PHE A 71 -10.13 26.04 17.07
CA PHE A 71 -9.82 24.81 16.35
C PHE A 71 -9.49 23.69 17.36
N ASN A 72 -10.12 22.52 17.24
CA ASN A 72 -9.80 21.32 18.03
C ASN A 72 -8.51 20.67 17.54
N GLU A 73 -8.44 20.42 16.23
CA GLU A 73 -7.28 19.83 15.57
C GLU A 73 -6.77 20.74 14.45
N LEU A 74 -5.45 20.73 14.26
CA LEU A 74 -4.75 21.55 13.28
C LEU A 74 -3.84 20.65 12.43
N LEU A 75 -4.02 20.70 11.12
CA LEU A 75 -3.12 20.12 10.15
C LEU A 75 -2.48 21.25 9.33
N CYS A 76 -1.17 21.41 9.48
CA CYS A 76 -0.38 22.27 8.62
C CYS A 76 0.11 21.46 7.42
N GLN A 77 -0.47 21.71 6.24
CA GLN A 77 -0.04 21.03 5.03
C GLN A 77 1.30 21.56 4.52
N GLY A 78 2.04 20.70 3.82
CA GLY A 78 3.27 21.07 3.13
C GLY A 78 3.01 21.92 1.88
N MET A 79 4.08 22.57 1.40
CA MET A 79 4.02 23.42 0.21
C MET A 79 3.96 22.60 -1.08
N VAL A 80 3.21 23.10 -2.07
CA VAL A 80 3.23 22.58 -3.44
C VAL A 80 4.20 23.42 -4.26
N ASN A 81 5.27 22.79 -4.75
CA ASN A 81 6.35 23.44 -5.47
C ASN A 81 6.26 23.16 -6.98
N LYS A 82 6.72 24.12 -7.78
CA LYS A 82 6.98 23.93 -9.21
C LYS A 82 8.28 24.63 -9.58
N ALA A 83 9.14 23.96 -10.35
CA ALA A 83 10.39 24.54 -10.81
C ALA A 83 10.14 25.80 -11.65
N ALA A 84 10.96 26.83 -11.44
CA ALA A 84 10.87 28.10 -12.15
C ALA A 84 12.25 28.52 -12.70
N PRO A 85 12.29 29.22 -13.85
CA PRO A 85 13.55 29.71 -14.41
C PRO A 85 14.15 30.81 -13.53
N TRP A 86 15.45 30.73 -13.25
CA TRP A 86 16.18 31.77 -12.53
C TRP A 86 17.05 32.59 -13.47
N CYS A 87 17.07 33.91 -13.24
CA CYS A 87 17.97 34.80 -13.94
C CYS A 87 19.16 35.16 -13.04
N GLU A 88 20.35 34.63 -13.34
CA GLU A 88 21.56 34.93 -12.59
C GLU A 88 21.97 36.40 -12.71
N SER A 89 21.78 37.00 -13.90
CA SER A 89 22.14 38.40 -14.14
C SER A 89 21.24 39.41 -13.41
N CYS A 90 19.97 39.06 -13.20
CA CYS A 90 18.99 39.91 -12.52
C CYS A 90 18.79 39.55 -11.04
N ALA A 91 19.28 38.39 -10.61
CA ALA A 91 19.04 37.82 -9.28
C ALA A 91 17.54 37.74 -8.91
N ILE A 92 16.71 37.32 -9.87
CA ILE A 92 15.27 37.15 -9.69
C ILE A 92 14.79 35.83 -10.31
N THR A 93 13.71 35.28 -9.74
CA THR A 93 12.94 34.20 -10.34
C THR A 93 12.05 34.76 -11.44
N LEU A 94 12.10 34.16 -12.62
CA LEU A 94 11.31 34.55 -13.78
C LEU A 94 10.03 33.69 -13.88
N ASN A 95 9.07 34.19 -14.64
CA ASN A 95 7.87 33.44 -15.05
C ASN A 95 8.26 32.23 -15.93
N VAL A 96 7.53 31.11 -15.82
CA VAL A 96 7.79 29.87 -16.56
C VAL A 96 7.76 30.04 -18.09
N ASP A 97 7.08 31.06 -18.62
CA ASP A 97 7.08 31.45 -20.03
C ASP A 97 8.48 31.83 -20.55
N HIS A 98 9.43 32.11 -19.65
CA HIS A 98 10.82 32.39 -19.99
C HIS A 98 11.70 31.15 -20.08
N ILE A 99 11.18 29.94 -19.83
CA ILE A 99 11.91 28.69 -20.05
C ILE A 99 12.28 28.57 -21.54
N GLY A 100 13.59 28.47 -21.83
CA GLY A 100 14.12 28.39 -23.20
C GLY A 100 14.34 29.73 -23.91
N ASN A 101 14.06 30.87 -23.27
CA ASN A 101 14.31 32.19 -23.83
C ASN A 101 15.71 32.72 -23.46
N HIS A 102 16.54 33.04 -24.47
CA HIS A 102 17.94 33.47 -24.31
C HIS A 102 18.14 34.93 -23.86
N VAL A 103 17.08 35.66 -23.54
CA VAL A 103 17.12 37.14 -23.48
C VAL A 103 17.89 37.68 -22.25
N HIS A 104 18.20 36.86 -21.23
CA HIS A 104 18.82 37.36 -19.98
C HIS A 104 19.95 36.49 -19.38
N ASN A 105 20.67 35.68 -20.16
CA ASN A 105 21.58 34.64 -19.62
C ASN A 105 20.86 33.80 -18.54
N VAL A 106 19.74 33.19 -18.94
CA VAL A 106 19.06 32.17 -18.12
C VAL A 106 19.95 30.94 -18.15
N VAL A 107 20.77 30.75 -17.11
CA VAL A 107 21.80 29.70 -17.06
C VAL A 107 21.25 28.40 -16.45
N THR A 108 20.19 28.47 -15.65
CA THR A 108 19.78 27.32 -14.83
C THR A 108 18.27 27.31 -14.57
N ILE A 109 17.62 26.16 -14.77
CA ILE A 109 16.38 25.83 -14.05
C ILE A 109 16.86 25.50 -12.65
N ILE A 110 16.61 26.39 -11.69
CA ILE A 110 16.96 26.09 -10.30
C ILE A 110 15.74 25.39 -9.71
N ASP A 111 15.96 24.19 -9.15
CA ASP A 111 15.01 23.51 -8.27
C ASP A 111 14.90 24.24 -6.90
N GLU A 112 14.99 25.58 -6.88
CA GLU A 112 14.88 26.38 -5.67
C GLU A 112 13.45 26.90 -5.51
N ILE A 113 12.78 26.24 -4.56
CA ILE A 113 11.74 26.67 -3.64
C ILE A 113 11.41 28.17 -3.77
N CYS A 114 10.22 28.47 -4.27
CA CYS A 114 9.62 29.80 -4.15
C CYS A 114 8.59 29.81 -3.03
N GLU A 115 8.92 30.51 -1.94
CA GLU A 115 8.10 30.71 -0.74
C GLU A 115 6.97 31.75 -0.94
N ASN A 116 6.83 32.37 -2.13
CA ASN A 116 5.99 33.55 -2.31
C ASN A 116 4.90 33.40 -3.39
N GLU A 117 3.64 33.50 -2.96
CA GLU A 117 2.40 33.43 -3.75
C GLU A 117 2.14 34.63 -4.68
N GLN A 118 3.09 35.56 -4.87
CA GLN A 118 2.85 36.83 -5.58
C GLN A 118 3.54 36.98 -6.94
N ILE A 119 4.25 35.97 -7.44
CA ILE A 119 4.90 36.06 -8.76
C ILE A 119 3.91 35.57 -9.85
N ILE A 120 3.36 36.54 -10.58
CA ILE A 120 2.37 36.38 -11.64
C ILE A 120 2.94 35.49 -12.77
N GLY A 121 2.54 34.22 -12.76
CA GLY A 121 2.75 33.23 -13.81
C GLY A 121 3.73 32.09 -13.50
N GLN A 122 3.79 31.67 -12.23
CA GLN A 122 4.30 30.33 -11.85
C GLN A 122 3.17 29.29 -11.69
N TYR A 123 1.91 29.65 -11.99
CA TYR A 123 0.76 28.84 -11.60
C TYR A 123 0.50 27.69 -12.57
N CYS A 124 0.50 26.45 -12.06
CA CYS A 124 -0.41 25.43 -12.59
C CYS A 124 -1.83 25.87 -12.25
N LEU A 125 -2.51 26.58 -13.14
CA LEU A 125 -3.91 26.91 -12.94
C LEU A 125 -4.72 25.60 -12.90
N PRO A 126 -5.42 25.29 -11.79
CA PRO A 126 -6.19 24.06 -11.69
C PRO A 126 -7.22 23.94 -12.81
N GLU A 127 -7.77 25.06 -13.28
CA GLU A 127 -8.79 25.10 -14.33
C GLU A 127 -8.32 24.43 -15.62
N GLU A 128 -7.11 24.76 -16.11
CA GLU A 128 -6.56 24.18 -17.35
C GLU A 128 -6.38 22.65 -17.21
N MET A 129 -5.95 22.21 -16.03
CA MET A 129 -5.76 20.78 -15.75
C MET A 129 -7.09 20.05 -15.60
N ILE A 130 -8.09 20.69 -14.98
CA ILE A 130 -9.45 20.15 -14.84
C ILE A 130 -10.11 20.04 -16.22
N GLU A 131 -9.96 21.03 -17.09
CA GLU A 131 -10.49 20.98 -18.46
C GLU A 131 -9.86 19.84 -19.27
N LYS A 132 -8.55 19.62 -19.10
CA LYS A 132 -7.81 18.60 -19.86
C LYS A 132 -7.99 17.18 -19.33
N TYR A 133 -7.96 16.99 -18.01
CA TYR A 133 -7.90 15.68 -17.37
C TYR A 133 -9.13 15.34 -16.50
N GLY A 134 -10.01 16.31 -16.24
CA GLY A 134 -11.14 16.17 -15.33
C GLY A 134 -10.78 16.43 -13.87
N ALA A 135 -11.74 16.92 -13.09
CA ALA A 135 -11.56 17.27 -11.68
C ALA A 135 -11.07 16.10 -10.82
N ASP A 136 -11.63 14.90 -11.03
CA ASP A 136 -11.25 13.72 -10.26
C ASP A 136 -9.79 13.30 -10.49
N THR A 137 -9.28 13.44 -11.72
CA THR A 137 -7.88 13.13 -12.01
C THR A 137 -6.94 14.07 -11.27
N VAL A 138 -7.25 15.37 -11.25
CA VAL A 138 -6.45 16.37 -10.54
C VAL A 138 -6.51 16.14 -9.02
N ARG A 139 -7.69 15.86 -8.47
CA ARG A 139 -7.87 15.50 -7.05
C ARG A 139 -7.07 14.24 -6.67
N LEU A 140 -7.19 13.19 -7.48
CA LEU A 140 -6.46 11.94 -7.27
C LEU A 140 -4.94 12.18 -7.25
N PHE A 141 -4.45 12.95 -8.22
CA PHE A 141 -3.03 13.30 -8.29
C PHE A 141 -2.55 14.03 -7.04
N ILE A 142 -3.27 15.07 -6.60
CA ILE A 142 -2.91 15.85 -5.40
C ILE A 142 -2.88 14.96 -4.15
N LEU A 143 -3.92 14.16 -3.94
CA LEU A 143 -4.05 13.31 -2.75
C LEU A 143 -3.06 12.14 -2.73
N PHE A 144 -2.58 11.69 -3.89
CA PHE A 144 -1.63 10.58 -3.98
C PHE A 144 -0.18 11.01 -3.88
N ALA A 145 0.14 12.22 -4.33
CA ALA A 145 1.52 12.60 -4.57
C ALA A 145 2.36 12.79 -3.30
N ALA A 146 1.77 13.31 -2.23
CA ALA A 146 2.44 13.50 -0.94
C ALA A 146 1.49 13.25 0.24
N ASN A 147 2.06 12.90 1.39
CA ASN A 147 1.32 12.95 2.65
C ASN A 147 1.01 14.43 2.97
N PRO A 148 -0.15 14.78 3.54
CA PRO A 148 -0.54 16.17 3.71
C PRO A 148 0.51 17.07 4.37
N THR A 149 1.29 16.59 5.34
CA THR A 149 2.30 17.42 6.03
C THR A 149 3.62 17.57 5.26
N ALA A 150 3.81 16.81 4.18
CA ALA A 150 5.03 16.84 3.39
C ALA A 150 4.87 17.80 2.20
N GLY A 151 5.95 18.51 1.86
CA GLY A 151 5.99 19.26 0.61
C GLY A 151 5.92 18.33 -0.60
N MET A 152 5.45 18.85 -1.72
CA MET A 152 5.26 18.11 -2.95
C MET A 152 5.79 18.90 -4.15
N ASP A 153 6.56 18.25 -5.01
CA ASP A 153 6.92 18.82 -6.31
C ASP A 153 5.88 18.39 -7.36
N TRP A 154 5.36 19.39 -8.08
CA TRP A 154 4.39 19.15 -9.14
C TRP A 154 5.00 18.37 -10.31
N SER A 155 4.31 17.33 -10.79
CA SER A 155 4.75 16.48 -11.88
C SER A 155 3.62 16.18 -12.87
N ASP A 156 3.71 16.78 -14.06
CA ASP A 156 2.74 16.54 -15.15
C ASP A 156 2.75 15.07 -15.62
N VAL A 157 3.92 14.41 -15.56
CA VAL A 157 4.06 12.98 -15.89
C VAL A 157 3.28 12.11 -14.89
N ALA A 158 3.32 12.46 -13.60
CA ALA A 158 2.55 11.77 -12.58
C ALA A 158 1.04 12.06 -12.73
N LEU A 159 0.65 13.30 -13.07
CA LEU A 159 -0.73 13.64 -13.38
C LEU A 159 -1.28 12.79 -14.56
N GLU A 160 -0.52 12.67 -15.65
CA GLU A 160 -0.89 11.81 -16.78
C GLU A 160 -0.98 10.32 -16.42
N ALA A 161 -0.14 9.86 -15.49
CA ALA A 161 -0.24 8.50 -14.97
C ALA A 161 -1.54 8.28 -14.18
N ASN A 162 -1.94 9.24 -13.35
CA ASN A 162 -3.22 9.22 -12.65
C ASN A 162 -4.41 9.26 -13.61
N TYR A 163 -4.32 10.03 -14.69
CA TYR A 163 -5.34 10.04 -15.73
C TYR A 163 -5.57 8.65 -16.35
N ARG A 164 -4.49 7.90 -16.62
CA ARG A 164 -4.60 6.52 -17.12
C ARG A 164 -5.28 5.58 -16.12
N VAL A 165 -5.01 5.75 -14.82
CA VAL A 165 -5.68 4.99 -13.76
C VAL A 165 -7.17 5.32 -13.73
N MET A 166 -7.56 6.59 -13.87
CA MET A 166 -8.96 7.00 -13.94
C MET A 166 -9.69 6.36 -15.13
N LEU A 167 -9.05 6.34 -16.31
CA LEU A 167 -9.61 5.67 -17.49
C LEU A 167 -9.78 4.16 -17.28
N GLN A 168 -8.87 3.51 -16.56
CA GLN A 168 -8.98 2.11 -16.19
C GLN A 168 -10.11 1.87 -15.19
N LEU A 169 -10.19 2.65 -14.11
CA LEU A 169 -11.23 2.54 -13.10
C LEU A 169 -12.63 2.69 -13.71
N ARG A 170 -12.80 3.65 -14.63
CA ARG A 170 -14.09 3.88 -15.31
C ARG A 170 -14.72 2.60 -15.88
N THR A 171 -13.92 1.66 -16.41
CA THR A 171 -14.44 0.45 -17.06
C THR A 171 -14.61 -0.75 -16.12
N ILE A 172 -14.19 -0.64 -14.86
CA ILE A 172 -14.21 -1.75 -13.90
C ILE A 172 -15.62 -2.24 -13.61
N PRO A 173 -16.64 -1.40 -13.32
CA PRO A 173 -17.97 -1.88 -13.03
C PRO A 173 -18.56 -2.72 -14.16
N GLU A 174 -18.46 -2.22 -15.39
CA GLU A 174 -18.94 -2.94 -16.59
C GLU A 174 -18.20 -4.28 -16.77
N THR A 175 -16.89 -4.31 -16.52
CA THR A 175 -16.09 -5.53 -16.64
C THR A 175 -16.52 -6.59 -15.62
N ILE A 176 -16.62 -6.20 -14.35
CA ILE A 176 -16.94 -7.09 -13.24
C ILE A 176 -18.39 -7.59 -13.30
N LEU A 177 -19.33 -6.72 -13.69
CA LEU A 177 -20.75 -7.09 -13.80
C LEU A 177 -21.02 -8.06 -14.97
N ASN A 178 -20.10 -8.16 -15.94
CA ASN A 178 -20.18 -9.10 -17.07
C ASN A 178 -19.52 -10.46 -16.82
N TRP A 179 -19.01 -10.72 -15.60
CA TRP A 179 -18.45 -12.01 -15.22
C TRP A 179 -19.48 -13.15 -15.24
N ASP A 180 -19.05 -14.39 -15.51
CA ASP A 180 -19.91 -15.54 -15.83
C ASP A 180 -20.64 -16.18 -14.63
N ASN A 181 -20.54 -15.58 -13.44
CA ASN A 181 -21.14 -16.06 -12.18
C ASN A 181 -20.69 -17.47 -11.74
N GLU A 182 -19.51 -17.89 -12.19
CA GLU A 182 -18.93 -19.17 -11.79
C GLU A 182 -18.34 -19.08 -10.37
N ILE A 183 -18.70 -20.05 -9.52
CA ILE A 183 -18.15 -20.16 -8.17
C ILE A 183 -16.72 -20.67 -8.25
N SER A 184 -15.80 -19.93 -7.64
CA SER A 184 -14.38 -20.25 -7.61
C SER A 184 -13.86 -20.39 -6.18
N ILE A 185 -12.79 -21.17 -5.99
CA ILE A 185 -12.16 -21.32 -4.66
C ILE A 185 -11.58 -19.98 -4.16
N ILE A 186 -11.26 -19.06 -5.09
CA ILE A 186 -10.70 -17.74 -4.76
C ILE A 186 -11.77 -16.71 -4.36
N ASP A 187 -13.05 -17.07 -4.40
CA ASP A 187 -14.19 -16.22 -4.03
C ASP A 187 -14.12 -15.74 -2.58
N ASP A 188 -13.85 -16.66 -1.65
CA ASP A 188 -13.71 -16.35 -0.22
C ASP A 188 -12.49 -15.45 0.03
N TRP A 189 -11.43 -15.62 -0.77
CA TRP A 189 -10.25 -14.74 -0.68
C TRP A 189 -10.59 -13.31 -1.05
N LEU A 190 -11.40 -13.08 -2.09
CA LEU A 190 -11.73 -11.72 -2.52
C LEU A 190 -12.59 -11.00 -1.48
N ILE A 191 -13.53 -11.70 -0.83
CA ILE A 191 -14.31 -11.13 0.29
C ILE A 191 -13.43 -10.84 1.50
N ALA A 192 -12.57 -11.78 1.89
CA ALA A 192 -11.62 -11.57 2.99
C ALA A 192 -10.68 -10.39 2.69
N ARG A 193 -10.24 -10.26 1.44
CA ARG A 193 -9.37 -9.18 0.99
C ARG A 193 -10.08 -7.84 1.00
N LEU A 194 -11.34 -7.78 0.58
CA LEU A 194 -12.16 -6.57 0.67
C LEU A 194 -12.30 -6.11 2.13
N LYS A 195 -12.63 -7.03 3.05
CA LYS A 195 -12.71 -6.71 4.49
C LYS A 195 -11.40 -6.13 5.01
N GLN A 196 -10.28 -6.74 4.64
CA GLN A 196 -8.96 -6.21 4.98
C GLN A 196 -8.74 -4.79 4.43
N ARG A 197 -9.07 -4.54 3.14
CA ARG A 197 -8.91 -3.21 2.53
C ARG A 197 -9.79 -2.14 3.15
N VAL A 198 -11.03 -2.48 3.50
CA VAL A 198 -11.94 -1.57 4.21
C VAL A 198 -11.37 -1.18 5.59
N VAL A 199 -10.85 -2.14 6.34
CA VAL A 199 -10.22 -1.87 7.64
C VAL A 199 -8.97 -1.00 7.48
N GLU A 200 -8.09 -1.33 6.53
CA GLU A 200 -6.87 -0.56 6.24
C GLU A 200 -7.22 0.87 5.77
N PHE A 201 -8.29 1.02 4.98
CA PHE A 201 -8.75 2.33 4.49
C PHE A 201 -9.31 3.18 5.62
N ASN A 202 -10.18 2.61 6.45
CA ASN A 202 -10.74 3.32 7.60
C ASN A 202 -9.63 3.77 8.56
N GLN A 203 -8.64 2.91 8.84
CA GLN A 203 -7.47 3.29 9.64
C GLN A 203 -6.65 4.40 8.99
N ALA A 204 -6.50 4.41 7.67
CA ALA A 204 -5.83 5.49 6.97
C ALA A 204 -6.61 6.81 7.10
N MET A 205 -7.93 6.77 6.93
CA MET A 205 -8.82 7.93 7.06
C MET A 205 -8.83 8.48 8.50
N ASP A 206 -8.91 7.61 9.51
CA ASP A 206 -8.88 7.98 10.94
C ASP A 206 -7.56 8.68 11.34
N ASN A 207 -6.47 8.42 10.61
CA ASN A 207 -5.15 9.01 10.84
C ASN A 207 -4.79 10.10 9.81
N TYR A 208 -5.75 10.55 9.00
CA TYR A 208 -5.53 11.55 7.93
C TYR A 208 -4.49 11.16 6.88
N ASP A 209 -4.18 9.87 6.72
CA ASP A 209 -3.27 9.36 5.69
C ASP A 209 -4.01 9.17 4.36
N LEU A 210 -4.37 10.28 3.73
CA LEU A 210 -5.12 10.31 2.47
C LEU A 210 -4.36 9.62 1.34
N ARG A 211 -3.03 9.66 1.36
CA ARG A 211 -2.18 8.97 0.37
C ARG A 211 -2.36 7.46 0.48
N ARG A 212 -2.33 6.91 1.69
CA ARG A 212 -2.57 5.48 1.90
C ARG A 212 -4.01 5.09 1.54
N ALA A 213 -5.00 5.93 1.87
CA ALA A 213 -6.39 5.71 1.49
C ALA A 213 -6.55 5.63 -0.05
N VAL A 214 -5.91 6.54 -0.79
CA VAL A 214 -5.86 6.51 -2.26
C VAL A 214 -5.12 5.28 -2.78
N GLU A 215 -3.99 4.91 -2.18
CA GLU A 215 -3.24 3.72 -2.59
C GLU A 215 -4.14 2.47 -2.53
N ILE A 216 -4.91 2.34 -1.45
CA ILE A 216 -5.86 1.24 -1.25
C ILE A 216 -6.95 1.27 -2.31
N SER A 217 -7.65 2.41 -2.45
CA SER A 217 -8.85 2.51 -3.28
C SER A 217 -8.58 2.61 -4.78
N HIS A 218 -7.48 3.21 -5.22
CA HIS A 218 -7.24 3.46 -6.66
C HIS A 218 -6.19 2.53 -7.27
N TYR A 219 -5.40 1.81 -6.48
CA TYR A 219 -4.32 0.97 -7.01
C TYR A 219 -4.36 -0.46 -6.49
N GLU A 220 -4.51 -0.64 -5.18
CA GLU A 220 -4.42 -1.97 -4.58
C GLU A 220 -5.63 -2.83 -4.87
N LEU A 221 -6.84 -2.28 -4.81
CA LEU A 221 -8.05 -3.02 -5.20
C LEU A 221 -8.03 -3.44 -6.68
N ILE A 222 -7.44 -2.62 -7.57
CA ILE A 222 -7.19 -3.03 -8.96
C ILE A 222 -6.28 -4.26 -9.01
N LYS A 223 -5.18 -4.26 -8.24
CA LYS A 223 -4.25 -5.40 -8.17
C LYS A 223 -4.94 -6.64 -7.60
N ASP A 224 -5.80 -6.47 -6.59
CA ASP A 224 -6.53 -7.55 -5.93
C ASP A 224 -7.55 -8.17 -6.91
N ILE A 225 -8.30 -7.37 -7.67
CA ILE A 225 -9.22 -7.84 -8.72
C ILE A 225 -8.47 -8.56 -9.86
N ASN A 226 -7.38 -7.98 -10.34
CA ASN A 226 -6.55 -8.62 -11.37
C ASN A 226 -5.94 -9.94 -10.88
N TRP A 227 -5.66 -10.06 -9.58
CA TRP A 227 -5.20 -11.31 -9.00
C TRP A 227 -6.33 -12.34 -8.91
N TYR A 228 -7.50 -11.94 -8.41
CA TYR A 228 -8.69 -12.79 -8.36
C TYR A 228 -9.03 -13.38 -9.73
N TYR A 229 -9.07 -12.55 -10.77
CA TYR A 229 -9.37 -13.00 -12.13
C TYR A 229 -8.31 -13.99 -12.66
N ARG A 230 -7.01 -13.67 -12.49
CA ARG A 230 -5.92 -14.58 -12.89
C ARG A 230 -5.96 -15.93 -12.16
N ARG A 231 -6.50 -15.97 -10.94
CA ARG A 231 -6.68 -17.21 -10.16
C ARG A 231 -7.91 -18.02 -10.57
N GLY A 232 -8.62 -17.60 -11.62
CA GLY A 232 -9.83 -18.24 -12.11
C GLY A 232 -11.10 -17.76 -11.38
N GLY A 233 -11.06 -16.59 -10.75
CA GLY A 233 -12.22 -15.94 -10.19
C GLY A 233 -13.03 -15.21 -11.27
N ASN A 234 -14.34 -15.44 -11.32
CA ASN A 234 -15.23 -14.85 -12.32
C ASN A 234 -16.68 -14.78 -11.81
N ASN A 235 -16.86 -14.46 -10.52
CA ASN A 235 -18.17 -14.45 -9.87
C ASN A 235 -18.74 -13.02 -9.80
N SER A 236 -19.70 -12.67 -10.67
CA SER A 236 -20.25 -11.30 -10.73
C SER A 236 -20.99 -10.90 -9.46
N ASN A 237 -21.59 -11.85 -8.71
CA ASN A 237 -22.27 -11.54 -7.44
C ASN A 237 -21.27 -11.05 -6.37
N ILE A 238 -20.10 -11.69 -6.30
CA ILE A 238 -19.02 -11.27 -5.39
C ILE A 238 -18.42 -9.96 -5.89
N GLY A 239 -18.19 -9.87 -7.18
CA GLY A 239 -17.74 -8.64 -7.84
C GLY A 239 -18.65 -7.45 -7.53
N ARG A 240 -19.97 -7.63 -7.57
CA ARG A 240 -20.94 -6.60 -7.21
C ARG A 240 -20.80 -6.15 -5.76
N ARG A 241 -20.68 -7.08 -4.81
CA ARG A 241 -20.45 -6.74 -3.38
C ARG A 241 -19.16 -5.94 -3.19
N VAL A 242 -18.09 -6.31 -3.91
CA VAL A 242 -16.84 -5.54 -3.91
C VAL A 242 -17.06 -4.14 -4.47
N LEU A 243 -17.74 -4.01 -5.61
CA LEU A 243 -18.02 -2.72 -6.24
C LEU A 243 -18.85 -1.81 -5.35
N GLU A 244 -19.84 -2.34 -4.63
CA GLU A 244 -20.67 -1.57 -3.70
C GLU A 244 -19.80 -0.91 -2.62
N SER A 245 -18.95 -1.66 -1.92
CA SER A 245 -18.01 -1.08 -0.94
C SER A 245 -16.97 -0.18 -1.61
N TRP A 246 -16.40 -0.61 -2.72
CA TRP A 246 -15.32 0.10 -3.41
C TRP A 246 -15.77 1.48 -3.92
N THR A 247 -17.03 1.61 -4.36
CA THR A 247 -17.64 2.90 -4.76
C THR A 247 -17.51 3.95 -3.65
N TYR A 248 -17.75 3.56 -2.39
CA TYR A 248 -17.57 4.46 -1.25
C TYR A 248 -16.10 4.80 -1.01
N LEU A 249 -15.20 3.82 -1.13
CA LEU A 249 -13.76 4.05 -0.90
C LEU A 249 -13.15 5.03 -1.91
N ILE A 250 -13.61 5.01 -3.17
CA ILE A 250 -13.13 5.98 -4.19
C ILE A 250 -13.78 7.36 -4.03
N SER A 251 -14.97 7.46 -3.45
CA SER A 251 -15.76 8.71 -3.34
C SER A 251 -15.03 9.86 -2.64
N VAL A 252 -14.13 9.55 -1.70
CA VAL A 252 -13.33 10.54 -0.97
C VAL A 252 -12.43 11.33 -1.93
N SER A 253 -11.79 10.64 -2.87
CA SER A 253 -10.80 11.24 -3.78
C SER A 253 -11.39 11.59 -5.13
N THR A 254 -12.26 10.73 -5.67
CA THR A 254 -12.82 10.81 -7.02
C THR A 254 -14.37 10.72 -6.99
N PRO A 255 -15.03 11.73 -6.40
CA PRO A 255 -16.47 11.68 -6.15
C PRO A 255 -17.32 11.58 -7.42
N HIS A 256 -16.91 12.19 -8.54
CA HIS A 256 -17.71 12.14 -9.77
C HIS A 256 -17.71 10.74 -10.38
N LEU A 257 -16.56 10.07 -10.39
CA LEU A 257 -16.43 8.67 -10.77
C LEU A 257 -17.23 7.76 -9.85
N ALA A 258 -17.21 8.02 -8.54
CA ALA A 258 -17.99 7.27 -7.57
C ALA A 258 -19.50 7.37 -7.84
N GLU A 259 -20.02 8.56 -8.15
CA GLU A 259 -21.43 8.74 -8.50
C GLU A 259 -21.79 8.01 -9.82
N GLU A 260 -20.89 7.98 -10.80
CA GLU A 260 -21.10 7.19 -12.03
C GLU A 260 -21.14 5.69 -11.72
N TRP A 261 -20.24 5.19 -10.86
CA TRP A 261 -20.26 3.80 -10.40
C TRP A 261 -21.55 3.49 -9.62
N GLY A 262 -21.97 4.38 -8.73
CA GLY A 262 -23.21 4.26 -7.97
C GLY A 262 -24.43 4.16 -8.90
N ARG A 263 -24.45 4.97 -9.96
CA ARG A 263 -25.46 4.89 -11.02
C ARG A 263 -25.41 3.54 -11.75
N CYS A 264 -24.23 3.05 -12.15
CA CYS A 264 -24.08 1.73 -12.79
C CYS A 264 -24.60 0.59 -11.90
N LEU A 265 -24.40 0.69 -10.59
CA LEU A 265 -24.86 -0.29 -9.60
C LEU A 265 -26.35 -0.14 -9.27
N ASN A 266 -26.99 0.95 -9.68
CA ASN A 266 -28.36 1.33 -9.28
C ASN A 266 -28.48 1.52 -7.76
N LEU A 267 -27.53 2.23 -7.15
CA LEU A 267 -27.65 2.64 -5.75
C LEU A 267 -28.85 3.59 -5.59
N PRO A 268 -29.58 3.51 -4.46
CA PRO A 268 -30.84 4.22 -4.28
C PRO A 268 -30.67 5.73 -4.04
N GLU A 269 -29.52 6.13 -3.50
CA GLU A 269 -29.19 7.50 -3.12
C GLU A 269 -27.87 7.93 -3.76
N LEU A 270 -27.58 9.24 -3.73
CA LEU A 270 -26.26 9.75 -4.09
C LEU A 270 -25.22 9.13 -3.17
N VAL A 271 -24.07 8.74 -3.72
CA VAL A 271 -22.96 8.18 -2.94
C VAL A 271 -22.52 9.20 -1.88
N SER A 272 -22.47 10.48 -2.25
CA SER A 272 -22.16 11.60 -1.36
C SER A 272 -23.16 11.82 -0.22
N ALA A 273 -24.40 11.33 -0.34
CA ALA A 273 -25.43 11.41 0.70
C ALA A 273 -25.57 10.13 1.54
N SER A 274 -24.80 9.10 1.19
CA SER A 274 -24.93 7.76 1.75
C SER A 274 -23.83 7.48 2.79
N VAL A 275 -24.09 6.54 3.70
CA VAL A 275 -23.08 6.03 4.64
C VAL A 275 -22.68 4.63 4.19
N MET A 276 -21.37 4.37 4.10
CA MET A 276 -20.89 3.03 3.78
C MET A 276 -21.23 2.07 4.92
N ASP A 277 -21.87 0.95 4.58
CA ASP A 277 -22.10 -0.12 5.54
C ASP A 277 -20.76 -0.70 6.04
N ASN A 278 -20.63 -0.84 7.36
CA ASN A 278 -19.50 -1.55 7.93
C ASN A 278 -19.58 -3.02 7.56
N LEU A 279 -18.49 -3.56 7.02
CA LEU A 279 -18.38 -5.00 6.79
C LEU A 279 -18.23 -5.75 8.12
N ASP A 280 -18.74 -6.98 8.17
CA ASP A 280 -18.55 -7.85 9.33
C ASP A 280 -17.06 -8.01 9.68
N PRO A 281 -16.71 -8.09 10.98
CA PRO A 281 -15.35 -8.33 11.41
C PRO A 281 -14.73 -9.56 10.72
N MET A 282 -13.45 -9.45 10.39
CA MET A 282 -12.72 -10.53 9.73
C MET A 282 -12.60 -11.75 10.66
N LEU A 283 -13.04 -12.91 10.17
CA LEU A 283 -12.94 -14.18 10.88
C LEU A 283 -11.52 -14.75 10.84
N SER A 284 -11.18 -15.63 11.78
CA SER A 284 -9.87 -16.30 11.78
C SER A 284 -9.63 -17.11 10.50
N THR A 285 -10.67 -17.80 10.00
CA THR A 285 -10.60 -18.58 8.76
C THR A 285 -10.37 -17.70 7.53
N GLU A 286 -10.90 -16.48 7.51
CA GLU A 286 -10.66 -15.51 6.43
C GLU A 286 -9.22 -15.01 6.45
N ARG A 287 -8.65 -14.81 7.64
CA ARG A 287 -7.22 -14.48 7.80
C ARG A 287 -6.32 -15.60 7.31
N ASP A 288 -6.66 -16.85 7.61
CA ASP A 288 -5.92 -18.01 7.11
C ASP A 288 -5.93 -18.05 5.56
N ILE A 289 -7.07 -17.78 4.93
CA ILE A 289 -7.19 -17.71 3.46
C ILE A 289 -6.24 -16.63 2.88
N LEU A 290 -6.20 -15.44 3.49
CA LEU A 290 -5.31 -14.36 3.07
C LEU A 290 -3.84 -14.76 3.20
N ASP A 291 -3.48 -15.38 4.32
CA ASP A 291 -2.12 -15.82 4.61
C ASP A 291 -1.66 -16.92 3.64
N TYR A 292 -2.53 -17.89 3.33
CA TYR A 292 -2.23 -18.96 2.38
C TYR A 292 -1.97 -18.41 0.98
N GLU A 293 -2.78 -17.45 0.56
CA GLU A 293 -2.65 -16.84 -0.75
C GLU A 293 -1.43 -15.92 -0.83
N PHE A 294 -1.08 -15.25 0.27
CA PHE A 294 0.15 -14.46 0.39
C PHE A 294 1.40 -15.33 0.23
N VAL A 295 1.48 -16.46 0.95
CA VAL A 295 2.60 -17.41 0.84
C VAL A 295 2.72 -17.92 -0.60
N MET A 296 1.61 -18.33 -1.21
CA MET A 296 1.66 -18.82 -2.59
C MET A 296 2.14 -17.76 -3.58
N ARG A 297 1.68 -16.51 -3.45
CA ARG A 297 2.17 -15.39 -4.29
C ARG A 297 3.67 -15.18 -4.15
N GLY A 298 4.18 -15.18 -2.92
CA GLY A 298 5.62 -15.08 -2.67
C GLY A 298 6.42 -16.22 -3.32
N VAL A 299 5.91 -17.46 -3.21
CA VAL A 299 6.50 -18.63 -3.87
C VAL A 299 6.50 -18.48 -5.38
N LEU A 300 5.39 -18.02 -5.98
CA LEU A 300 5.28 -17.86 -7.43
C LEU A 300 6.27 -16.81 -7.96
N GLU A 301 6.36 -15.65 -7.30
CA GLU A 301 7.26 -14.57 -7.70
C GLU A 301 8.73 -15.00 -7.60
N ASN A 302 9.10 -15.67 -6.51
CA ASN A 302 10.46 -16.18 -6.31
C ASN A 302 10.79 -17.32 -7.28
N ALA A 303 9.88 -18.27 -7.47
CA ALA A 303 10.04 -19.34 -8.46
C ALA A 303 10.25 -18.78 -9.86
N ARG A 304 9.51 -17.73 -10.25
CA ARG A 304 9.66 -17.08 -11.56
C ARG A 304 11.04 -16.42 -11.72
N LYS A 305 11.54 -15.74 -10.68
CA LYS A 305 12.90 -15.16 -10.68
C LYS A 305 13.98 -16.26 -10.83
N VAL A 306 13.88 -17.32 -10.03
CA VAL A 306 14.84 -18.43 -10.06
C VAL A 306 14.79 -19.17 -11.40
N LYS A 307 13.60 -19.41 -11.96
CA LYS A 307 13.42 -20.00 -13.29
C LYS A 307 14.16 -19.19 -14.37
N ASN A 308 13.92 -17.88 -14.43
CA ASN A 308 14.56 -17.01 -15.42
C ASN A 308 16.09 -17.06 -15.35
N ILE A 309 16.63 -17.13 -14.13
CA ILE A 309 18.08 -17.21 -13.88
C ILE A 309 18.60 -18.59 -14.30
N ALA A 310 17.90 -19.67 -13.96
CA ALA A 310 18.26 -21.03 -14.34
C ALA A 310 18.28 -21.20 -15.87
N GLU A 311 17.24 -20.74 -16.58
CA GLU A 311 17.16 -20.80 -18.05
C GLU A 311 18.28 -19.99 -18.71
N LYS A 312 18.62 -18.82 -18.17
CA LYS A 312 19.71 -17.98 -18.68
C LYS A 312 21.10 -18.60 -18.48
N HIS A 313 21.35 -19.28 -17.36
CA HIS A 313 22.69 -19.77 -17.00
C HIS A 313 22.95 -21.23 -17.42
N LEU A 314 21.93 -22.08 -17.40
CA LEU A 314 22.08 -23.52 -17.66
C LEU A 314 21.74 -23.89 -19.12
N GLY A 315 21.00 -23.04 -19.83
CA GLY A 315 20.51 -23.31 -21.17
C GLY A 315 19.38 -24.35 -21.19
N GLY A 316 18.39 -24.17 -22.07
CA GLY A 316 17.19 -25.00 -22.12
C GLY A 316 16.03 -24.46 -21.29
N ASN A 317 14.84 -25.01 -21.51
CA ASN A 317 13.61 -24.59 -20.81
C ASN A 317 13.41 -25.43 -19.55
N ALA A 318 12.89 -24.82 -18.49
CA ALA A 318 12.48 -25.55 -17.29
C ALA A 318 11.18 -26.33 -17.55
N GLU A 319 11.16 -27.62 -17.19
CA GLU A 319 9.99 -28.50 -17.37
C GLU A 319 9.24 -28.80 -16.08
N LYS A 320 9.97 -28.94 -14.97
CA LYS A 320 9.40 -29.30 -13.65
C LYS A 320 10.01 -28.47 -12.54
N LEU A 321 9.25 -28.25 -11.48
CA LEU A 321 9.71 -27.60 -10.26
C LEU A 321 9.44 -28.51 -9.06
N THR A 322 10.46 -28.76 -8.25
CA THR A 322 10.32 -29.34 -6.91
C THR A 322 10.50 -28.23 -5.89
N LEU A 323 9.44 -27.96 -5.12
CA LEU A 323 9.43 -27.07 -3.97
C LEU A 323 9.80 -27.86 -2.73
N ILE A 324 10.91 -27.51 -2.09
CA ILE A 324 11.38 -28.19 -0.89
C ILE A 324 11.09 -27.31 0.32
N ILE A 325 10.14 -27.73 1.15
CA ILE A 325 9.71 -26.97 2.33
C ILE A 325 10.60 -27.26 3.56
N SER A 326 10.59 -26.32 4.51
CA SER A 326 11.34 -26.42 5.75
C SER A 326 10.86 -27.58 6.64
N PRO A 327 11.76 -28.37 7.27
CA PRO A 327 11.41 -29.38 8.27
C PRO A 327 10.59 -28.82 9.43
N GLU A 328 9.72 -29.64 10.02
CA GLU A 328 8.80 -29.19 11.06
C GLU A 328 9.54 -28.70 12.33
N TRP A 329 10.68 -29.31 12.65
CA TRP A 329 11.50 -28.87 13.78
C TRP A 329 12.07 -27.45 13.59
N LYS A 330 12.36 -27.03 12.35
CA LYS A 330 12.81 -25.66 12.05
C LYS A 330 11.66 -24.67 12.15
N ASN A 331 10.46 -25.07 11.74
CA ASN A 331 9.25 -24.26 11.89
C ASN A 331 8.91 -24.08 13.38
N HIS A 332 9.06 -25.13 14.19
CA HIS A 332 8.90 -25.04 15.64
C HIS A 332 9.96 -24.13 16.29
N LEU A 333 11.23 -24.30 15.93
CA LEU A 333 12.32 -23.44 16.39
C LEU A 333 12.06 -21.95 16.08
N SER A 334 11.56 -21.66 14.88
CA SER A 334 11.27 -20.30 14.43
C SER A 334 10.17 -19.66 15.26
N ARG A 335 9.09 -20.40 15.52
CA ARG A 335 7.95 -19.96 16.36
C ARG A 335 8.40 -19.63 17.79
N GLU A 336 9.14 -20.54 18.41
CA GLU A 336 9.61 -20.36 19.78
C GLU A 336 10.60 -19.18 19.90
N ALA A 337 11.47 -19.01 18.90
CA ALA A 337 12.39 -17.88 18.86
C ALA A 337 11.64 -16.53 18.76
N ILE A 338 10.65 -16.44 17.88
CA ILE A 338 9.84 -15.22 17.72
C ILE A 338 9.04 -14.94 19.00
N ASN A 339 8.38 -15.94 19.58
CA ASN A 339 7.62 -15.80 20.83
C ASN A 339 8.51 -15.30 21.98
N TYR A 340 9.71 -15.87 22.11
CA TYR A 340 10.66 -15.49 23.14
C TYR A 340 11.12 -14.02 23.00
N LEU A 341 11.38 -13.56 21.77
CA LEU A 341 11.76 -12.18 21.52
C LEU A 341 10.60 -11.20 21.73
N ASN A 342 9.39 -11.56 21.32
CA ASN A 342 8.19 -10.75 21.54
C ASN A 342 7.88 -10.59 23.04
N ALA A 343 8.25 -11.58 23.86
CA ALA A 343 8.17 -11.50 25.32
C ALA A 343 9.28 -10.65 25.98
N GLY A 344 10.14 -10.00 25.20
CA GLY A 344 11.28 -9.21 25.70
C GLY A 344 12.51 -10.05 26.07
N GLY A 345 12.55 -11.31 25.66
CA GLY A 345 13.65 -12.22 25.94
C GLY A 345 14.95 -11.83 25.25
N ASN A 346 16.10 -12.14 25.87
CA ASN A 346 17.40 -11.89 25.27
C ASN A 346 17.88 -13.12 24.49
N VAL A 347 18.08 -12.98 23.18
CA VAL A 347 18.57 -14.03 22.28
C VAL A 347 19.70 -14.89 22.89
N LYS A 348 20.67 -14.28 23.59
CA LYS A 348 21.81 -15.01 24.17
C LYS A 348 21.38 -16.05 25.22
N GLN A 349 20.25 -15.82 25.88
CA GLN A 349 19.66 -16.71 26.87
C GLN A 349 18.70 -17.73 26.26
N PHE A 350 18.21 -17.51 25.03
CA PHE A 350 17.31 -18.43 24.33
C PHE A 350 17.91 -19.84 24.18
N ILE A 351 19.25 -19.95 24.03
CA ILE A 351 19.94 -21.25 23.94
C ILE A 351 19.65 -22.15 25.15
N GLN A 352 19.44 -21.58 26.34
CA GLN A 352 19.14 -22.38 27.54
C GLN A 352 17.73 -22.96 27.48
N GLN A 353 16.75 -22.21 26.97
CA GLN A 353 15.38 -22.69 26.77
C GLN A 353 15.30 -23.67 25.59
N LEU A 354 16.03 -23.38 24.51
CA LEU A 354 16.13 -24.25 23.34
C LEU A 354 16.52 -25.69 23.71
N LYS A 355 17.47 -25.86 24.65
CA LYS A 355 17.91 -27.18 25.11
C LYS A 355 16.84 -27.97 25.87
N GLN A 356 15.78 -27.31 26.33
CA GLN A 356 14.70 -27.91 27.12
C GLN A 356 13.45 -28.22 26.28
N MET A 357 13.46 -27.93 24.97
CA MET A 357 12.32 -28.13 24.10
C MET A 357 12.13 -29.59 23.70
N ASP A 358 10.87 -30.01 23.53
CA ASP A 358 10.47 -31.41 23.31
C ASP A 358 11.06 -32.08 22.06
N PHE A 359 11.42 -31.30 21.05
CA PHE A 359 12.01 -31.81 19.79
C PHE A 359 13.55 -31.91 19.84
N VAL A 360 14.18 -31.47 20.93
CA VAL A 360 15.62 -31.54 21.13
C VAL A 360 15.97 -32.79 21.94
N ASN A 361 16.80 -33.66 21.35
CA ASN A 361 17.30 -34.89 21.96
C ASN A 361 18.83 -34.99 21.83
N GLU A 362 19.44 -35.97 22.51
CA GLU A 362 20.90 -36.14 22.51
C GLU A 362 21.49 -36.34 21.10
N ALA A 363 20.71 -36.86 20.16
CA ALA A 363 21.16 -37.12 18.79
C ALA A 363 21.15 -35.88 17.89
N ASN A 364 20.23 -34.93 18.10
CA ASN A 364 20.04 -33.76 17.22
C ASN A 364 20.44 -32.41 17.84
N ILE A 365 20.74 -32.35 19.14
CA ILE A 365 21.06 -31.10 19.86
C ILE A 365 22.24 -30.33 19.24
N GLY A 366 23.27 -31.04 18.77
CA GLY A 366 24.44 -30.42 18.13
C GLY A 366 24.09 -29.75 16.80
N GLU A 367 23.21 -30.38 16.01
CA GLU A 367 22.71 -29.84 14.75
C GLU A 367 21.84 -28.61 14.98
N ILE A 368 20.88 -28.69 15.90
CA ILE A 368 19.93 -27.62 16.20
C ILE A 368 20.66 -26.38 16.72
N ILE A 369 21.58 -26.55 17.68
CA ILE A 369 22.38 -25.43 18.22
C ILE A 369 23.32 -24.86 17.14
N GLY A 370 23.90 -25.73 16.30
CA GLY A 370 24.73 -25.31 15.19
C GLY A 370 23.96 -24.47 14.17
N PHE A 371 22.74 -24.88 13.83
CA PHE A 371 21.85 -24.16 12.93
C PHE A 371 21.37 -22.85 13.54
N TRP A 372 21.03 -22.84 14.84
CA TRP A 372 20.67 -21.62 15.57
C TRP A 372 21.74 -20.54 15.44
N ASN A 373 22.97 -20.87 15.83
CA ASN A 373 24.06 -19.89 15.87
C ASN A 373 24.52 -19.43 14.48
N LYS A 374 24.52 -20.32 13.49
CA LYS A 374 25.07 -20.02 12.16
C LYS A 374 24.08 -19.37 11.20
N ARG A 375 22.78 -19.60 11.38
CA ARG A 375 21.76 -19.28 10.35
C ARG A 375 20.49 -18.69 10.94
N MET A 376 19.82 -19.40 11.86
CA MET A 376 18.50 -18.97 12.35
C MET A 376 18.57 -17.65 13.11
N LEU A 377 19.61 -17.43 13.90
CA LEU A 377 19.78 -16.21 14.69
C LEU A 377 19.67 -14.95 13.82
N SER A 378 20.44 -14.87 12.74
CA SER A 378 20.38 -13.70 11.84
C SER A 378 19.05 -13.65 11.09
N GLN A 379 18.49 -14.80 10.72
CA GLN A 379 17.22 -14.86 10.00
C GLN A 379 16.04 -14.30 10.80
N VAL A 380 15.96 -14.58 12.10
CA VAL A 380 14.88 -14.08 12.96
C VAL A 380 14.78 -12.55 12.95
N PHE A 381 15.91 -11.86 12.77
CA PHE A 381 15.96 -10.39 12.63
C PHE A 381 15.75 -9.90 11.19
N LYS A 382 15.92 -10.77 10.19
CA LYS A 382 15.65 -10.45 8.77
C LYS A 382 14.16 -10.52 8.43
N TRP A 383 13.39 -11.37 9.11
CA TRP A 383 11.96 -11.45 8.87
C TRP A 383 11.25 -10.13 9.24
N ASP A 384 10.44 -9.66 8.30
CA ASP A 384 9.51 -8.57 8.53
C ASP A 384 8.33 -9.03 9.42
N ASP A 385 7.49 -8.08 9.82
CA ASP A 385 6.37 -8.37 10.72
C ASP A 385 5.35 -9.32 10.09
N LYS A 386 5.21 -9.28 8.75
CA LYS A 386 4.29 -10.18 8.04
C LYS A 386 4.81 -11.61 8.04
N ALA A 387 6.07 -11.85 7.71
CA ALA A 387 6.70 -13.16 7.77
C ALA A 387 6.65 -13.74 9.19
N LYS A 388 6.93 -12.92 10.22
CA LYS A 388 6.79 -13.36 11.63
C LYS A 388 5.35 -13.75 11.96
N SER A 389 4.36 -12.97 11.55
CA SER A 389 2.95 -13.30 11.74
C SER A 389 2.55 -14.63 11.09
N LEU A 390 3.04 -14.90 9.87
CA LEU A 390 2.77 -16.14 9.15
C LEU A 390 3.40 -17.37 9.83
N ILE A 391 4.62 -17.23 10.35
CA ILE A 391 5.29 -18.30 11.08
C ILE A 391 4.52 -18.62 12.36
N LEU A 392 4.01 -17.59 13.06
CA LEU A 392 3.25 -17.75 14.29
C LEU A 392 1.85 -18.35 14.07
N SER A 393 1.23 -18.17 12.90
CA SER A 393 -0.09 -18.74 12.58
C SER A 393 -0.08 -20.25 12.31
N LYS A 394 1.07 -20.91 12.41
CA LYS A 394 1.23 -22.38 12.25
C LYS A 394 0.74 -22.89 10.89
N ILE A 395 1.07 -22.15 9.86
CA ILE A 395 0.74 -22.46 8.48
C ILE A 395 1.37 -23.80 8.05
N ASP A 396 0.56 -24.67 7.46
CA ASP A 396 1.01 -25.92 6.83
C ASP A 396 1.35 -25.67 5.35
N GLU A 397 2.62 -25.37 5.09
CA GLU A 397 3.13 -25.09 3.74
C GLU A 397 2.91 -26.25 2.78
N GLU A 398 3.03 -27.50 3.26
CA GLU A 398 2.86 -28.69 2.43
C GLU A 398 1.44 -28.73 1.87
N VAL A 399 0.44 -28.62 2.75
CA VAL A 399 -0.98 -28.65 2.37
C VAL A 399 -1.33 -27.49 1.43
N ILE A 400 -0.82 -26.29 1.70
CA ILE A 400 -1.16 -25.09 0.93
C ILE A 400 -0.59 -25.13 -0.48
N LEU A 401 0.70 -25.44 -0.59
CA LEU A 401 1.41 -25.45 -1.86
C LEU A 401 0.97 -26.65 -2.70
N SER A 402 0.75 -27.81 -2.09
CA SER A 402 0.28 -29.00 -2.81
C SER A 402 -1.11 -28.78 -3.42
N LYS A 403 -2.04 -28.15 -2.69
CA LYS A 403 -3.37 -27.79 -3.21
C LYS A 403 -3.33 -26.78 -4.37
N ARG A 404 -2.24 -26.02 -4.51
CA ARG A 404 -2.08 -24.96 -5.54
C ARG A 404 -1.04 -25.30 -6.60
N ALA A 405 -0.44 -26.48 -6.53
CA ALA A 405 0.65 -26.90 -7.41
C ALA A 405 0.28 -26.81 -8.90
N SER A 406 -0.95 -27.21 -9.26
CA SER A 406 -1.43 -27.12 -10.64
C SER A 406 -1.46 -25.68 -11.17
N PHE A 407 -1.95 -24.73 -10.37
CA PHE A 407 -1.96 -23.32 -10.73
C PHE A 407 -0.54 -22.75 -10.84
N ILE A 408 0.35 -23.09 -9.90
CA ILE A 408 1.76 -22.67 -9.95
C ILE A 408 2.44 -23.22 -11.21
N ALA A 409 2.16 -24.47 -11.58
CA ALA A 409 2.73 -25.09 -12.78
C ALA A 409 2.28 -24.34 -14.05
N GLU A 410 0.99 -24.03 -14.16
CA GLU A 410 0.42 -23.29 -15.29
C GLU A 410 1.03 -21.88 -15.40
N GLU A 411 1.05 -21.10 -14.31
CA GLU A 411 1.61 -19.74 -14.29
C GLU A 411 3.10 -19.66 -14.57
N LEU A 412 3.83 -20.74 -14.29
CA LEU A 412 5.26 -20.85 -14.60
C LEU A 412 5.50 -21.50 -15.97
N GLY A 413 4.48 -22.00 -16.67
CA GLY A 413 4.63 -22.75 -17.92
C GLY A 413 5.45 -24.03 -17.73
N LEU A 414 5.17 -24.76 -16.65
CA LEU A 414 5.79 -26.04 -16.29
C LEU A 414 4.81 -27.19 -16.47
N SER A 415 5.32 -28.39 -16.68
CA SER A 415 4.52 -29.62 -16.76
C SER A 415 4.05 -30.12 -15.40
N GLU A 416 4.82 -29.87 -14.34
CA GLU A 416 4.59 -30.41 -13.00
C GLU A 416 5.27 -29.55 -11.93
N VAL A 417 4.58 -29.40 -10.80
CA VAL A 417 5.12 -28.86 -9.56
C VAL A 417 4.92 -29.90 -8.46
N GLU A 418 6.01 -30.32 -7.82
CA GLU A 418 5.99 -31.26 -6.71
C GLU A 418 6.40 -30.54 -5.42
N VAL A 419 5.66 -30.75 -4.34
CA VAL A 419 6.00 -30.20 -3.01
C VAL A 419 6.50 -31.34 -2.15
N VAL A 420 7.67 -31.16 -1.55
CA VAL A 420 8.32 -32.23 -0.79
C VAL A 420 8.91 -31.67 0.50
N ALA A 421 8.66 -32.36 1.61
CA ALA A 421 9.31 -32.07 2.87
C ALA A 421 10.83 -32.34 2.76
N ALA A 422 11.65 -31.43 3.28
CA ALA A 422 13.09 -31.62 3.33
C ALA A 422 13.53 -32.96 3.96
N GLU A 423 12.74 -33.51 4.89
CA GLU A 423 13.03 -34.76 5.59
C GLU A 423 12.94 -36.01 4.70
N THR A 424 12.22 -35.96 3.58
CA THR A 424 11.99 -37.11 2.69
C THR A 424 12.99 -37.20 1.53
N ILE A 425 13.84 -36.19 1.34
CA ILE A 425 14.77 -36.12 0.22
C ILE A 425 16.24 -36.23 0.68
N LYS A 426 16.96 -37.27 0.22
CA LYS A 426 18.44 -37.36 0.28
C LYS A 426 19.12 -36.63 -0.90
N VAL A 427 18.70 -35.42 -1.24
CA VAL A 427 19.37 -34.65 -2.30
C VAL A 427 20.64 -34.03 -1.73
N MET A 428 21.70 -34.07 -2.55
CA MET A 428 23.09 -33.70 -2.24
C MET A 428 23.32 -32.20 -1.98
N THR A 429 22.27 -31.43 -1.66
CA THR A 429 22.36 -30.00 -1.35
C THR A 429 22.30 -29.81 0.15
N ASP A 430 23.08 -28.86 0.66
CA ASP A 430 23.28 -28.64 2.09
C ASP A 430 21.91 -28.41 2.76
N ASP A 431 21.40 -29.41 3.52
CA ASP A 431 20.12 -29.39 4.28
C ASP A 431 19.95 -28.20 5.26
N LYS A 432 20.90 -27.27 5.24
CA LYS A 432 21.26 -26.33 6.27
C LYS A 432 20.74 -24.89 6.06
N ILE A 433 20.00 -24.59 5.00
CA ILE A 433 19.59 -23.19 4.70
C ILE A 433 18.06 -22.98 4.61
N ARG A 434 17.23 -24.03 4.66
CA ARG A 434 15.77 -23.90 4.55
C ARG A 434 15.14 -23.26 5.79
N PHE A 435 14.24 -22.30 5.58
CA PHE A 435 13.53 -21.54 6.60
C PHE A 435 12.00 -21.63 6.40
N ALA A 436 11.24 -21.42 7.47
CA ALA A 436 9.78 -21.38 7.40
C ALA A 436 9.32 -20.28 6.44
N VAL A 437 8.25 -20.55 5.69
CA VAL A 437 7.65 -19.68 4.64
C VAL A 437 8.61 -19.26 3.51
N GLU A 438 9.77 -19.90 3.40
CA GLU A 438 10.80 -19.66 2.40
C GLU A 438 11.28 -21.01 1.79
N PRO A 439 10.46 -21.65 0.93
CA PRO A 439 10.83 -22.93 0.33
C PRO A 439 12.02 -22.79 -0.64
N GLU A 440 12.76 -23.87 -0.81
CA GLU A 440 13.82 -23.97 -1.82
C GLU A 440 13.23 -24.40 -3.17
N TYR A 441 13.77 -23.85 -4.26
CA TYR A 441 13.28 -24.06 -5.63
C TYR A 441 14.27 -24.91 -6.42
N CYS A 442 13.85 -26.09 -6.89
CA CYS A 442 14.66 -26.96 -7.72
C CYS A 442 14.01 -27.18 -9.09
N PHE A 443 14.62 -26.66 -10.15
CA PHE A 443 14.10 -26.80 -11.52
C PHE A 443 14.76 -27.97 -12.27
N CYS A 444 13.93 -28.75 -12.97
CA CYS A 444 14.40 -29.74 -13.94
C CYS A 444 14.49 -29.09 -15.33
N MET A 445 15.68 -29.08 -15.90
CA MET A 445 15.99 -28.41 -17.17
C MET A 445 16.04 -29.42 -18.32
N ASN A 446 15.44 -29.08 -19.47
CA ASN A 446 15.58 -29.88 -20.69
C ASN A 446 16.80 -29.40 -21.50
N VAL A 447 17.96 -30.01 -21.25
CA VAL A 447 19.23 -29.66 -21.92
C VAL A 447 19.53 -30.69 -23.01
N MET A 448 19.60 -30.26 -24.28
CA MET A 448 20.14 -31.09 -25.36
C MET A 448 21.65 -31.24 -25.19
N ILE A 449 22.08 -32.34 -24.58
CA ILE A 449 23.49 -32.70 -24.56
C ILE A 449 23.82 -33.40 -25.90
N MET A 450 24.49 -32.70 -26.81
CA MET A 450 25.27 -33.37 -27.85
C MET A 450 26.40 -34.14 -27.16
N GLN A 451 26.20 -35.46 -27.06
CA GLN A 451 27.06 -36.53 -26.51
C GLN A 451 26.57 -37.17 -25.20
N ARG A 452 25.98 -38.36 -25.40
CA ARG A 452 25.59 -39.43 -24.46
C ARG A 452 24.19 -39.31 -23.83
N PRO A 453 23.30 -40.29 -24.09
CA PRO A 453 21.95 -40.30 -23.52
C PRO A 453 22.02 -40.64 -22.03
N ASN A 454 21.25 -39.91 -21.22
CA ASN A 454 21.06 -40.06 -19.77
C ASN A 454 22.10 -39.37 -18.86
N MET A 455 22.16 -38.04 -18.90
CA MET A 455 22.70 -37.26 -17.78
C MET A 455 21.75 -36.10 -17.45
N VAL A 456 20.98 -36.26 -16.36
CA VAL A 456 20.10 -35.23 -15.80
C VAL A 456 20.98 -34.25 -15.00
N LEU A 457 21.19 -33.04 -15.53
CA LEU A 457 21.83 -31.95 -14.79
C LEU A 457 20.78 -31.29 -13.87
N ARG A 458 20.67 -31.77 -12.62
CA ARG A 458 19.97 -31.09 -11.53
C ARG A 458 20.96 -30.18 -10.82
N LYS A 459 20.92 -28.87 -11.10
CA LYS A 459 21.68 -27.87 -10.33
C LYS A 459 20.67 -27.04 -9.56
N SER A 460 20.69 -27.15 -8.23
CA SER A 460 19.92 -26.31 -7.32
C SER A 460 20.46 -24.88 -7.37
N ILE A 461 19.58 -23.90 -7.52
CA ILE A 461 19.91 -22.49 -7.29
C ILE A 461 19.11 -22.10 -6.05
N SER A 462 19.79 -21.95 -4.92
CA SER A 462 19.13 -21.57 -3.67
C SER A 462 18.90 -20.06 -3.64
N GLY A 463 17.73 -19.63 -3.16
CA GLY A 463 17.35 -18.21 -3.02
C GLY A 463 18.39 -17.30 -2.35
N PRO A 464 19.11 -17.72 -1.29
CA PRO A 464 20.10 -16.86 -0.63
C PRO A 464 21.43 -16.71 -1.38
N GLU A 465 21.73 -17.51 -2.40
CA GLU A 465 22.94 -17.34 -3.23
C GLU A 465 22.80 -16.22 -4.27
N LEU A 466 21.58 -15.68 -4.44
CA LEU A 466 21.30 -14.56 -5.35
C LEU A 466 21.73 -13.19 -4.82
N GLU A 467 21.95 -13.04 -3.50
CA GLU A 467 22.50 -11.80 -2.92
C GLU A 467 24.00 -11.59 -3.24
N MET A 468 24.72 -12.63 -3.70
CA MET A 468 26.15 -12.53 -4.03
C MET A 468 26.45 -12.36 -5.53
N LEU A 469 25.42 -12.27 -6.39
CA LEU A 469 25.57 -12.18 -7.85
C LEU A 469 25.04 -10.88 -8.46
N ASN A 470 24.76 -9.87 -7.63
CA ASN A 470 24.49 -8.49 -8.07
C ASN A 470 25.69 -7.57 -7.83
#